data_AF-A0A351APZ2-F1
#
_entry.id   AF-A0A351APZ2-F1
#
_cell.length_a   1.000
_cell.length_b   1.000
_cell.length_c   1.000
_cell.angle_alpha   90.00
_cell.angle_beta   90.00
_cell.angle_gamma   90.00
#
_symmetry.space_group_name_H-M   'P 1'
#
loop_
_entity.id
_entity.type
_entity.pdbx_description
1 polymer ?
#
loop_
_entity_poly.entity_id
_entity_poly.type
_entity_poly.pdbx_seq_one_letter_code
_entity_poly.pdbx_strand_id
1 'polypeptide(L)'
;MSTFHNIDELARCLDREKRLLNELFAKRNTLSFRYDYALELTDYKAERIKYLIENEVIRESGDFLEMEDIYIQFFEEVLQINEEINISSVQDYITHLKENIEYWMSSGNEKGKYKYSNEVRRALKRIALATEKNVIDVKRNIDRTYKSEPDYKIKKKKLENLDAKRKGISSLIDSAERVIDEENTFFTVAMDNQ
;
A
#
# COMPACT_ATOMS: atom_id res chain seq x y z
N MET A 1 -14.77 13.43 21.36
CA MET A 1 -13.95 12.86 20.29
C MET A 1 -12.72 12.28 20.94
N SER A 2 -12.66 10.97 20.99
CA SER A 2 -11.61 10.22 21.67
C SER A 2 -10.92 9.39 20.60
N THR A 3 -9.82 9.92 20.09
CA THR A 3 -8.83 9.13 19.37
C THR A 3 -7.93 8.43 20.40
N PHE A 4 -7.18 7.42 19.97
CA PHE A 4 -6.19 6.78 20.84
C PHE A 4 -5.17 7.82 21.34
N HIS A 5 -4.94 7.84 22.65
CA HIS A 5 -4.07 8.84 23.28
C HIS A 5 -2.60 8.42 23.26
N ASN A 6 -2.31 7.14 23.01
CA ASN A 6 -0.97 6.59 22.92
C ASN A 6 -0.95 5.27 22.13
N ILE A 7 0.27 4.81 21.80
CA ILE A 7 0.50 3.60 21.00
C ILE A 7 0.02 2.34 21.75
N ASP A 8 0.15 2.28 23.07
CA ASP A 8 -0.28 1.11 23.84
C ASP A 8 -1.80 0.90 23.76
N GLU A 9 -2.57 1.99 23.79
CA GLU A 9 -4.02 1.98 23.64
C GLU A 9 -4.43 1.46 22.26
N LEU A 10 -3.81 2.01 21.21
CA LEU A 10 -4.02 1.57 19.84
C LEU A 10 -3.65 0.09 19.68
N ALA A 11 -2.45 -0.32 20.12
CA ALA A 11 -1.96 -1.70 19.98
C ALA A 11 -2.87 -2.70 20.69
N ARG A 12 -3.36 -2.38 21.89
CA ARG A 12 -4.33 -3.21 22.61
C ARG A 12 -5.67 -3.30 21.88
N CYS A 13 -6.15 -2.21 21.31
CA CYS A 13 -7.37 -2.21 20.51
C CYS A 13 -7.22 -3.14 19.30
N LEU A 14 -6.12 -2.95 18.54
CA LEU A 14 -5.84 -3.76 17.35
C LEU A 14 -5.69 -5.25 17.68
N ASP A 15 -4.98 -5.61 18.76
CA ASP A 15 -4.82 -7.02 19.16
C ASP A 15 -6.15 -7.63 19.64
N ARG A 16 -6.94 -6.88 20.42
CA ARG A 16 -8.23 -7.34 20.94
C ARG A 16 -9.24 -7.57 19.80
N GLU A 17 -9.31 -6.65 18.85
CA GLU A 17 -10.32 -6.67 17.77
C GLU A 17 -9.81 -7.28 16.46
N LYS A 18 -8.61 -7.87 16.45
CA LYS A 18 -7.96 -8.41 15.24
C LYS A 18 -8.82 -9.32 14.37
N ARG A 19 -9.72 -10.11 14.96
CA ARG A 19 -10.63 -10.99 14.20
C ARG A 19 -11.60 -10.20 13.34
N LEU A 20 -12.27 -9.22 13.94
CA LEU A 20 -13.18 -8.32 13.24
C LEU A 20 -12.44 -7.48 12.22
N LEU A 21 -11.30 -6.88 12.61
CA LEU A 21 -10.51 -6.03 11.73
C LEU A 21 -9.97 -6.79 10.51
N ASN A 22 -9.51 -8.03 10.68
CA ASN A 22 -9.06 -8.87 9.56
C ASN A 22 -10.19 -9.15 8.56
N GLU A 23 -11.39 -9.49 9.05
CA GLU A 23 -12.54 -9.78 8.18
C GLU A 23 -13.06 -8.53 7.47
N LEU A 24 -13.12 -7.39 8.16
CA LEU A 24 -13.46 -6.09 7.56
C LEU A 24 -12.45 -5.70 6.50
N PHE A 25 -11.16 -5.84 6.78
CA PHE A 25 -10.09 -5.51 5.85
C PHE A 25 -10.09 -6.45 4.62
N ALA A 26 -10.32 -7.74 4.81
CA ALA A 26 -10.45 -8.70 3.71
C ALA A 26 -11.64 -8.36 2.79
N LYS A 27 -12.72 -7.78 3.34
CA LYS A 27 -13.94 -7.41 2.61
C LYS A 27 -14.03 -5.93 2.25
N ARG A 28 -12.97 -5.13 2.46
CA ARG A 28 -12.97 -3.66 2.28
C ARG A 28 -13.45 -3.16 0.91
N ASN A 29 -13.28 -3.98 -0.13
CA ASN A 29 -13.72 -3.67 -1.50
C ASN A 29 -15.18 -4.08 -1.79
N THR A 30 -15.91 -4.61 -0.80
CA THR A 30 -17.27 -5.11 -0.93
C THR A 30 -18.19 -4.51 0.13
N LEU A 31 -19.28 -3.86 -0.29
CA LEU A 31 -20.36 -3.43 0.62
C LEU A 31 -21.22 -4.63 1.03
N SER A 32 -20.73 -5.44 1.97
CA SER A 32 -21.44 -6.65 2.41
C SER A 32 -21.32 -6.96 3.90
N PHE A 33 -20.61 -6.15 4.69
CA PHE A 33 -20.32 -6.48 6.08
C PHE A 33 -21.44 -6.03 7.02
N ARG A 34 -22.28 -6.97 7.45
CA ARG A 34 -23.44 -6.67 8.32
C ARG A 34 -23.07 -6.60 9.80
N TYR A 35 -23.81 -5.77 10.55
CA TYR A 35 -23.66 -5.63 12.00
C TYR A 35 -23.80 -6.96 12.75
N ASP A 36 -24.77 -7.80 12.38
CA ASP A 36 -24.97 -9.12 12.99
C ASP A 36 -23.71 -9.99 12.92
N TYR A 37 -23.00 -9.94 11.80
CA TYR A 37 -21.76 -10.69 11.62
C TYR A 37 -20.60 -10.09 12.45
N ALA A 38 -20.55 -8.77 12.58
CA ALA A 38 -19.59 -8.11 13.46
C ALA A 38 -19.79 -8.49 14.94
N LEU A 39 -21.05 -8.68 15.37
CA LEU A 39 -21.37 -9.15 16.72
C LEU A 39 -20.80 -10.55 16.95
N GLU A 40 -20.96 -11.48 16.00
CA GLU A 40 -20.40 -12.83 16.11
C GLU A 40 -18.87 -12.79 16.30
N LEU A 41 -18.18 -11.91 15.57
CA LEU A 41 -16.72 -11.76 15.63
C LEU A 41 -16.22 -11.06 16.91
N THR A 42 -17.11 -10.38 17.64
CA THR A 42 -16.80 -9.66 18.89
C THR A 42 -17.32 -10.39 20.13
N ASP A 43 -17.67 -11.67 20.03
CA ASP A 43 -18.27 -12.48 21.10
C ASP A 43 -19.62 -11.91 21.59
N TYR A 44 -20.40 -11.35 20.67
CA TYR A 44 -21.70 -10.70 20.89
C TYR A 44 -21.66 -9.48 21.83
N LYS A 45 -20.51 -8.83 21.94
CA LYS A 45 -20.29 -7.63 22.75
C LYS A 45 -20.41 -6.36 21.93
N ALA A 46 -21.64 -5.83 21.83
CA ALA A 46 -21.97 -4.63 21.07
C ALA A 46 -21.13 -3.40 21.49
N GLU A 47 -20.70 -3.33 22.75
CA GLU A 47 -19.84 -2.27 23.27
C GLU A 47 -18.46 -2.22 22.57
N ARG A 48 -17.96 -3.34 22.04
CA ARG A 48 -16.67 -3.39 21.33
C ARG A 48 -16.77 -2.73 19.96
N ILE A 49 -17.86 -3.01 19.24
CA ILE A 49 -18.16 -2.36 17.96
C ILE A 49 -18.37 -0.87 18.18
N LYS A 50 -19.17 -0.50 19.19
CA LYS A 50 -19.39 0.90 19.56
C LYS A 50 -18.08 1.62 19.88
N TYR A 51 -17.18 0.99 20.63
CA TYR A 51 -15.86 1.53 20.93
C TYR A 51 -15.04 1.78 19.65
N LEU A 52 -15.07 0.88 18.67
CA LEU A 52 -14.38 1.08 17.39
C LEU A 52 -14.98 2.24 16.58
N ILE A 53 -16.30 2.43 16.62
CA ILE A 53 -16.99 3.57 15.98
C ILE A 53 -16.61 4.89 16.68
N GLU A 54 -16.66 4.92 18.02
CA GLU A 54 -16.32 6.11 18.81
C GLU A 54 -14.85 6.56 18.65
N ASN A 55 -13.96 5.63 18.30
CA ASN A 55 -12.54 5.89 18.03
C ASN A 55 -12.23 5.99 16.51
N GLU A 56 -13.26 6.07 15.65
CA GLU A 56 -13.12 6.24 14.20
C GLU A 56 -12.23 5.16 13.54
N VAL A 57 -12.30 3.93 14.05
CA VAL A 57 -11.64 2.76 13.43
C VAL A 57 -12.53 2.16 12.34
N ILE A 58 -13.84 2.17 12.60
CA ILE A 58 -14.88 1.69 11.69
C ILE A 58 -16.04 2.68 11.70
N ARG A 59 -16.89 2.65 10.67
CA ARG A 59 -18.08 3.50 10.53
C ARG A 59 -19.30 2.70 10.12
N GLU A 60 -20.47 3.23 10.45
CA GLU A 60 -21.75 2.74 9.95
C GLU A 60 -22.05 3.36 8.58
N SER A 61 -22.42 2.53 7.61
CA SER A 61 -22.76 2.90 6.23
C SER A 61 -24.08 2.22 5.87
N GLY A 62 -25.20 2.84 6.27
CA GLY A 62 -26.53 2.23 6.16
C GLY A 62 -26.65 0.98 7.04
N ASP A 63 -26.97 -0.16 6.44
CA ASP A 63 -27.09 -1.46 7.13
C ASP A 63 -25.74 -2.20 7.29
N PHE A 64 -24.63 -1.57 6.90
CA PHE A 64 -23.30 -2.16 6.86
C PHE A 64 -22.30 -1.44 7.77
N LEU A 65 -21.24 -2.16 8.11
CA LEU A 65 -20.07 -1.63 8.79
C LEU A 65 -18.89 -1.59 7.82
N GLU A 66 -18.16 -0.49 7.83
CA GLU A 66 -16.98 -0.29 7.00
C GLU A 66 -15.79 0.10 7.85
N MET A 67 -14.59 -0.24 7.42
CA MET A 67 -13.37 0.27 8.04
C MET A 67 -13.12 1.71 7.60
N GLU A 68 -12.63 2.55 8.50
CA GLU A 68 -12.28 3.92 8.15
C GLU A 68 -11.05 3.99 7.24
N ASP A 69 -11.07 4.95 6.31
CA ASP A 69 -10.10 5.00 5.20
C ASP A 69 -8.66 5.10 5.69
N ILE A 70 -8.43 5.81 6.79
CA ILE A 70 -7.10 5.94 7.42
C ILE A 70 -6.58 4.58 7.93
N TYR A 71 -7.44 3.70 8.43
CA TYR A 71 -7.06 2.37 8.90
C TYR A 71 -6.90 1.40 7.73
N ILE A 72 -7.71 1.53 6.68
CA ILE A 72 -7.51 0.80 5.42
C ILE A 72 -6.09 1.11 4.89
N GLN A 73 -5.75 2.40 4.73
CA GLN A 73 -4.42 2.82 4.28
C GLN A 73 -3.32 2.32 5.20
N PHE A 74 -3.49 2.43 6.52
CA PHE A 74 -2.54 1.92 7.50
C PHE A 74 -2.25 0.42 7.30
N PHE A 75 -3.30 -0.40 7.19
CA PHE A 75 -3.12 -1.85 7.00
C PHE A 75 -2.58 -2.19 5.62
N GLU A 76 -2.99 -1.50 4.56
CA GLU A 76 -2.44 -1.69 3.22
C GLU A 76 -0.94 -1.38 3.17
N GLU A 77 -0.52 -0.29 3.80
CA GLU A 77 0.90 0.10 3.87
C GLU A 77 1.73 -0.83 4.76
N VAL A 78 1.22 -1.20 5.94
CA VAL A 78 1.96 -2.01 6.92
C VAL A 78 1.98 -3.49 6.54
N LEU A 79 0.83 -4.04 6.12
CA LEU A 79 0.70 -5.45 5.75
C LEU A 79 1.09 -5.72 4.29
N GLN A 80 1.26 -4.68 3.48
CA GLN A 80 1.59 -4.78 2.04
C GLN A 80 0.49 -5.50 1.22
N ILE A 81 -0.74 -5.57 1.74
CA ILE A 81 -1.89 -6.22 1.12
C ILE A 81 -2.66 -5.18 0.29
N ASN A 82 -2.09 -4.76 -0.83
CA ASN A 82 -2.87 -4.06 -1.86
C ASN A 82 -3.39 -5.08 -2.88
N GLU A 83 -4.72 -5.24 -2.97
CA GLU A 83 -5.37 -6.03 -4.03
C GLU A 83 -5.47 -5.23 -5.34
N GLU A 84 -5.38 -3.91 -5.27
CA GLU A 84 -5.18 -3.10 -6.45
C GLU A 84 -3.68 -3.02 -6.76
N ILE A 85 -3.33 -3.45 -7.97
CA ILE A 85 -2.11 -3.00 -8.62
C ILE A 85 -2.28 -1.49 -8.77
N ASN A 86 -1.86 -0.75 -7.75
CA ASN A 86 -1.83 0.69 -7.81
C ASN A 86 -0.74 1.01 -8.82
N ILE A 87 -1.15 1.18 -10.08
CA ILE A 87 -0.38 1.96 -11.03
C ILE A 87 -0.56 3.42 -10.58
N SER A 88 -0.11 3.76 -9.36
CA SER A 88 0.45 5.09 -9.16
C SER A 88 1.49 5.18 -10.26
N SER A 89 1.31 6.17 -11.13
CA SER A 89 2.00 6.19 -12.40
C SER A 89 3.50 6.03 -12.13
N VAL A 90 4.23 5.37 -13.03
CA VAL A 90 5.70 5.30 -12.93
C VAL A 90 6.28 6.69 -12.58
N GLN A 91 5.64 7.73 -13.11
CA GLN A 91 5.94 9.12 -12.82
C GLN A 91 5.83 9.50 -11.33
N ASP A 92 4.85 9.02 -10.58
CA ASP A 92 4.65 9.40 -9.17
C ASP A 92 5.77 8.85 -8.27
N TYR A 93 6.13 7.58 -8.47
CA TYR A 93 7.25 6.97 -7.74
C TYR A 93 8.56 7.69 -7.98
N ILE A 94 8.83 8.03 -9.26
CA ILE A 94 10.07 8.68 -9.67
C ILE A 94 10.07 10.15 -9.23
N THR A 95 8.95 10.85 -9.34
CA THR A 95 8.82 12.26 -8.91
C THR A 95 9.05 12.37 -7.42
N HIS A 96 8.38 11.54 -6.60
CA HIS A 96 8.58 11.52 -5.15
C HIS A 96 10.03 11.19 -4.76
N LEU A 97 10.68 10.26 -5.47
CA LEU A 97 12.10 9.95 -5.26
C LEU A 97 12.98 11.18 -5.55
N LYS A 98 12.81 11.83 -6.71
CA LYS A 98 13.59 13.01 -7.11
C LYS A 98 13.36 14.20 -6.18
N GLU A 99 12.12 14.48 -5.78
CA GLU A 99 11.80 15.56 -4.85
C GLU A 99 12.51 15.40 -3.50
N ASN A 100 12.53 14.18 -2.94
CA ASN A 100 13.21 13.94 -1.66
C ASN A 100 14.75 14.04 -1.78
N ILE A 101 15.32 13.67 -2.93
CA ILE A 101 16.74 13.89 -3.22
C ILE A 101 17.04 15.40 -3.30
N GLU A 102 16.20 16.17 -3.98
CA GLU A 102 16.33 17.64 -4.09
C GLU A 102 16.19 18.33 -2.72
N TYR A 103 15.24 17.88 -1.90
CA TYR A 103 15.06 18.37 -0.53
C TYR A 103 16.28 18.06 0.34
N TRP A 104 16.92 16.91 0.15
CA TRP A 104 18.18 16.59 0.82
C TRP A 104 19.29 17.55 0.42
N MET A 105 19.47 17.80 -0.89
CA MET A 105 20.50 18.71 -1.40
C MET A 105 20.28 20.14 -0.91
N SER A 106 19.03 20.57 -0.82
CA SER A 106 18.64 21.92 -0.39
C SER A 106 18.66 22.11 1.13
N SER A 107 18.78 21.03 1.91
CA SER A 107 18.71 21.11 3.37
C SER A 107 20.00 21.65 3.98
N GLY A 108 19.89 22.79 4.67
CA GLY A 108 21.02 23.43 5.36
C GLY A 108 21.37 22.84 6.74
N ASN A 109 20.61 21.88 7.27
CA ASN A 109 20.88 21.28 8.58
C ASN A 109 20.87 19.75 8.55
N GLU A 110 21.66 19.13 9.43
CA GLU A 110 21.86 17.67 9.47
C GLU A 110 20.58 16.89 9.75
N LYS A 111 19.68 17.44 10.57
CA LYS A 111 18.39 16.79 10.89
C LYS A 111 17.49 16.67 9.66
N GLY A 112 17.46 17.70 8.82
CA GLY A 112 16.74 17.70 7.54
C GLY A 112 17.37 16.73 6.54
N LYS A 113 18.71 16.75 6.41
CA LYS A 113 19.44 15.76 5.59
C LYS A 113 19.15 14.32 6.03
N TYR A 114 19.16 14.02 7.32
CA TYR A 114 18.83 12.68 7.82
C TYR A 114 17.38 12.27 7.50
N LYS A 115 16.41 13.18 7.67
CA LYS A 115 15.00 12.95 7.32
C LYS A 115 14.86 12.57 5.84
N TYR A 116 15.37 13.41 4.94
CA TYR A 116 15.20 13.20 3.50
C TYR A 116 15.99 12.00 2.98
N SER A 117 17.16 11.70 3.55
CA SER A 117 17.90 10.46 3.24
C SER A 117 17.09 9.21 3.61
N ASN A 118 16.42 9.22 4.76
CA ASN A 118 15.52 8.13 5.14
C ASN A 118 14.30 8.00 4.23
N GLU A 119 13.72 9.13 3.78
CA GLU A 119 12.61 9.10 2.83
C GLU A 119 13.03 8.58 1.46
N VAL A 120 14.23 8.94 0.96
CA VAL A 120 14.80 8.35 -0.26
C VAL A 120 14.97 6.84 -0.12
N ARG A 121 15.50 6.35 1.01
CA ARG A 121 15.60 4.91 1.29
C ARG A 121 14.24 4.22 1.29
N ARG A 122 13.22 4.84 1.89
CA ARG A 122 11.84 4.33 1.90
C ARG A 122 11.26 4.30 0.49
N ALA A 123 11.45 5.35 -0.30
CA ALA A 123 10.97 5.43 -1.68
C ALA A 123 11.59 4.33 -2.56
N LEU A 124 12.90 4.13 -2.50
CA LEU A 124 13.58 3.06 -3.24
C LEU A 124 13.09 1.67 -2.83
N LYS A 125 12.90 1.43 -1.51
CA LYS A 125 12.33 0.17 -1.02
C LYS A 125 10.90 -0.06 -1.53
N ARG A 126 10.08 1.00 -1.54
CA ARG A 126 8.72 0.95 -2.11
C ARG A 126 8.74 0.61 -3.60
N ILE A 127 9.62 1.25 -4.39
CA ILE A 127 9.79 0.96 -5.82
C ILE A 127 10.20 -0.49 -6.05
N ALA A 128 11.19 -1.00 -5.32
CA ALA A 128 11.66 -2.37 -5.44
C ALA A 128 10.55 -3.40 -5.14
N LEU A 129 9.85 -3.24 -4.02
CA LEU A 129 8.77 -4.14 -3.61
C LEU A 129 7.59 -4.11 -4.60
N ALA A 130 7.17 -2.92 -5.03
CA ALA A 130 6.08 -2.76 -6.00
C ALA A 130 6.45 -3.41 -7.34
N THR A 131 7.68 -3.22 -7.80
CA THR A 131 8.19 -3.82 -9.03
C THR A 131 8.18 -5.35 -8.94
N GLU A 132 8.75 -5.92 -7.89
CA GLU A 132 8.82 -7.38 -7.69
C GLU A 132 7.43 -8.01 -7.71
N LYS A 133 6.49 -7.45 -6.94
CA LYS A 133 5.11 -7.91 -6.90
C LYS A 133 4.44 -7.85 -8.27
N ASN A 134 4.57 -6.72 -8.97
CA ASN A 134 3.98 -6.53 -10.28
C ASN A 134 4.52 -7.53 -11.32
N VAL A 135 5.81 -7.88 -11.25
CA VAL A 135 6.40 -8.92 -12.11
C VAL A 135 5.74 -10.29 -11.84
N ILE A 136 5.60 -10.67 -10.57
CA ILE A 136 4.99 -11.94 -10.17
C ILE A 136 3.53 -12.00 -10.63
N ASP A 137 2.77 -10.91 -10.44
CA ASP A 137 1.35 -10.85 -10.79
C ASP A 137 1.14 -10.87 -12.31
N VAL A 138 1.95 -10.14 -13.08
CA VAL A 138 1.92 -10.21 -14.54
C VAL A 138 2.19 -11.63 -15.01
N LYS A 139 3.21 -12.31 -14.47
CA LYS A 139 3.51 -13.70 -14.82
C LYS A 139 2.33 -14.64 -14.53
N ARG A 140 1.77 -14.59 -13.32
CA ARG A 140 0.61 -15.41 -12.91
C ARG A 140 -0.61 -15.14 -13.81
N ASN A 141 -0.85 -13.89 -14.15
CA ASN A 141 -1.98 -13.48 -14.99
C ASN A 141 -1.80 -13.92 -16.45
N ILE A 142 -0.58 -13.91 -16.98
CA ILE A 142 -0.27 -14.47 -18.30
C ILE A 142 -0.57 -15.98 -18.31
N ASP A 143 -0.04 -16.72 -17.33
CA ASP A 143 -0.24 -18.17 -17.23
C ASP A 143 -1.72 -18.53 -17.12
N ARG A 144 -2.48 -17.80 -16.29
CA ARG A 144 -3.92 -17.98 -16.14
C ARG A 144 -4.65 -17.67 -17.45
N THR A 145 -4.39 -16.52 -18.07
CA THR A 145 -5.03 -16.11 -19.31
C THR A 145 -4.78 -17.12 -20.43
N TYR A 146 -3.56 -17.65 -20.53
CA TYR A 146 -3.21 -18.64 -21.54
C TYR A 146 -3.98 -19.95 -21.35
N LYS A 147 -4.08 -20.43 -20.09
CA LYS A 147 -4.73 -21.71 -19.74
C LYS A 147 -6.25 -21.64 -19.70
N SER A 148 -6.84 -20.51 -19.28
CA SER A 148 -8.26 -20.46 -18.92
C SER A 148 -9.16 -19.68 -19.89
N GLU A 149 -8.62 -18.84 -20.78
CA GLU A 149 -9.44 -18.09 -21.74
C GLU A 149 -9.75 -18.96 -22.97
N PRO A 150 -11.00 -19.36 -23.24
CA PRO A 150 -11.33 -20.18 -24.40
C PRO A 150 -11.38 -19.38 -25.71
N ASP A 151 -11.78 -18.10 -25.68
CA ASP A 151 -11.90 -17.30 -26.89
C ASP A 151 -10.54 -16.74 -27.31
N TYR A 152 -10.11 -17.09 -28.52
CA TYR A 152 -8.80 -16.68 -29.04
C TYR A 152 -8.65 -15.16 -29.18
N LYS A 153 -9.68 -14.44 -29.67
CA LYS A 153 -9.62 -12.99 -29.86
C LYS A 153 -9.52 -12.28 -28.52
N ILE A 154 -10.27 -12.75 -27.52
CA ILE A 154 -10.22 -12.22 -26.16
C ILE A 154 -8.88 -12.55 -25.50
N LYS A 155 -8.39 -13.79 -25.64
CA LYS A 155 -7.08 -14.22 -25.12
C LYS A 155 -5.97 -13.32 -25.63
N LYS A 156 -5.92 -13.09 -26.95
CA LYS A 156 -4.92 -12.22 -27.57
C LYS A 156 -4.97 -10.81 -26.98
N LYS A 157 -6.15 -10.19 -26.92
CA LYS A 157 -6.30 -8.83 -26.38
C LYS A 157 -5.91 -8.74 -24.89
N LYS A 158 -6.25 -9.75 -24.08
CA LYS A 158 -5.83 -9.82 -22.67
C LYS A 158 -4.31 -9.93 -22.53
N LEU A 159 -3.66 -10.74 -23.36
CA LEU A 159 -2.20 -10.89 -23.36
C LEU A 159 -1.49 -9.61 -23.84
N GLU A 160 -2.02 -8.91 -24.83
CA GLU A 160 -1.51 -7.60 -25.27
C GLU A 160 -1.57 -6.56 -24.14
N ASN A 161 -2.67 -6.54 -23.39
CA ASN A 161 -2.81 -5.67 -22.22
C ASN A 161 -1.80 -6.03 -21.12
N LEU A 162 -1.52 -7.33 -20.91
CA LEU A 162 -0.52 -7.79 -19.95
C LEU A 162 0.91 -7.44 -20.40
N ASP A 163 1.21 -7.46 -21.70
CA ASP A 163 2.51 -6.99 -22.23
C ASP A 163 2.66 -5.47 -22.07
N ALA A 164 1.59 -4.69 -22.25
CA ALA A 164 1.62 -3.25 -21.97
C ALA A 164 1.94 -2.98 -20.48
N LYS A 165 1.34 -3.75 -19.56
CA LYS A 165 1.67 -3.68 -18.13
C LYS A 165 3.13 -4.06 -17.87
N ARG A 166 3.63 -5.13 -18.49
CA ARG A 166 5.04 -5.55 -18.40
C ARG A 166 5.98 -4.42 -18.84
N LYS A 167 5.69 -3.75 -19.95
CA LYS A 167 6.48 -2.60 -20.44
C LYS A 167 6.45 -1.43 -19.44
N GLY A 168 5.32 -1.17 -18.80
CA GLY A 168 5.22 -0.19 -17.72
C GLY A 168 6.14 -0.51 -16.54
N ILE A 169 6.19 -1.78 -16.12
CA ILE A 169 7.10 -2.24 -15.06
C ILE A 169 8.57 -2.06 -15.47
N SER A 170 8.94 -2.45 -16.70
CA SER A 170 10.30 -2.21 -17.22
C SER A 170 10.65 -0.73 -17.22
N SER A 171 9.74 0.14 -17.65
CA SER A 171 9.93 1.59 -17.62
C SER A 171 10.17 2.14 -16.22
N LEU A 172 9.55 1.56 -15.18
CA LEU A 172 9.80 1.95 -13.79
C LEU A 172 11.21 1.57 -13.34
N ILE A 173 11.67 0.37 -13.68
CA ILE A 173 13.02 -0.10 -13.39
C ILE A 173 14.04 0.83 -14.05
N ASP A 174 13.92 1.03 -15.37
CA ASP A 174 14.84 1.86 -16.14
C ASP A 174 14.88 3.30 -15.62
N SER A 175 13.73 3.85 -15.20
CA SER A 175 13.65 5.20 -14.65
C SER A 175 14.28 5.28 -13.27
N ALA A 176 14.08 4.28 -12.41
CA ALA A 176 14.67 4.25 -11.08
C ALA A 176 16.20 4.09 -11.13
N GLU A 177 16.70 3.21 -11.99
CA GLU A 177 18.14 3.06 -12.27
C GLU A 177 18.74 4.37 -12.78
N ARG A 178 18.04 5.04 -13.72
CA ARG A 178 18.47 6.36 -14.21
C ARG A 178 18.56 7.41 -13.10
N VAL A 179 17.62 7.46 -12.15
CA VAL A 179 17.71 8.38 -11.01
C VAL A 179 18.94 8.08 -10.17
N ILE A 180 19.26 6.81 -9.96
CA ILE A 180 20.47 6.41 -9.20
C ILE A 180 21.74 6.90 -9.89
N ASP A 181 21.81 6.75 -11.22
CA ASP A 181 22.95 7.21 -12.02
C ASP A 181 23.06 8.74 -12.09
N GLU A 182 21.94 9.44 -12.30
CA GLU A 182 21.88 10.92 -12.38
C GLU A 182 22.22 11.57 -11.03
N GLU A 183 21.71 11.02 -9.93
CA GLU A 183 21.83 11.56 -8.59
C GLU A 183 22.99 10.95 -7.79
N ASN A 184 24.02 10.44 -8.48
CA ASN A 184 25.15 9.74 -7.87
C ASN A 184 25.84 10.55 -6.75
N THR A 185 25.82 11.88 -6.82
CA THR A 185 26.34 12.75 -5.76
C THR A 185 25.59 12.55 -4.43
N PHE A 186 24.26 12.45 -4.47
CA PHE A 186 23.48 12.10 -3.28
C PHE A 186 23.87 10.71 -2.79
N PHE A 187 23.90 9.71 -3.68
CA PHE A 187 24.13 8.32 -3.26
C PHE A 187 25.53 8.10 -2.69
N THR A 188 26.57 8.72 -3.25
CA THR A 188 27.93 8.64 -2.73
C THR A 188 28.05 9.33 -1.36
N VAL A 189 27.47 10.53 -1.19
CA VAL A 189 27.66 11.33 0.04
C VAL A 189 26.71 10.94 1.17
N ALA A 190 25.46 10.60 0.85
CA ALA A 190 24.43 10.30 1.83
C ALA A 190 24.44 8.84 2.28
N MET A 191 24.99 7.90 1.49
CA MET A 191 25.01 6.46 1.82
C MET A 191 26.37 5.95 2.29
N ASP A 192 27.50 6.60 1.98
CA ASP A 192 28.83 6.19 2.51
C ASP A 192 29.09 6.68 3.95
N ASN A 193 28.26 7.59 4.48
CA ASN A 193 28.41 8.16 5.82
C ASN A 193 27.61 7.41 6.92
N GLN A 194 27.29 6.13 6.73
CA GLN A 194 26.64 5.28 7.75
C GLN A 194 27.34 3.94 7.94
#